data_AF-A0A937Z6I4-F1
#
_entry.id   AF-A0A937Z6I4-F1
#
_cell.length_a   1.000
_cell.length_b   1.000
_cell.length_c   1.000
_cell.angle_alpha   90.00
_cell.angle_beta   90.00
_cell.angle_gamma   90.00
#
_symmetry.space_group_name_H-M   'P 1'
#
loop_
_entity.id
_entity.type
_entity.pdbx_description
1 polymer ?
#
loop_
_entity_poly.entity_id
_entity_poly.type
_entity_poly.pdbx_seq_one_letter_code
_entity_poly.pdbx_strand_id
1 'polypeptide(L)'
;YYYKQGAYLAGINRFKRVVTDYQRSQQTPEALYRLAEGYMALGVISEAQTAAAVLGHNYPGSQWYKDAYTLVSTDGQAPVASDQSWISKVFSTLNPL
;
A
#
# COMPACT_ATOMS: atom_id res chain seq x y z
N TYR A 1 2.33 -9.41 21.83
CA TYR A 1 3.05 -9.28 20.54
C TYR A 1 2.25 -9.94 19.40
N TYR A 2 1.96 -11.25 19.47
CA TYR A 2 1.24 -11.99 18.41
C TYR A 2 -0.17 -11.51 18.05
N TYR A 3 -0.96 -11.03 19.02
CA TYR A 3 -2.34 -10.57 18.76
C TYR A 3 -2.38 -9.37 17.79
N LYS A 4 -1.48 -8.40 17.97
CA LYS A 4 -1.36 -7.24 17.07
C LYS A 4 -0.93 -7.69 15.67
N GLN A 5 0.04 -8.59 15.60
CA GLN A 5 0.54 -9.16 14.35
C GLN A 5 -0.56 -9.91 13.57
N GLY A 6 -1.37 -10.70 14.27
CA GLY A 6 -2.54 -11.38 13.69
C GLY A 6 -3.61 -10.43 13.16
N ALA A 7 -3.84 -9.31 13.86
CA ALA A 7 -4.77 -8.28 13.40
C ALA A 7 -4.28 -7.58 12.12
N TYR A 8 -2.98 -7.31 11.99
CA TYR A 8 -2.41 -6.73 10.76
C TYR A 8 -2.51 -7.69 9.58
N LEU A 9 -2.19 -8.98 9.77
CA LEU A 9 -2.37 -10.02 8.74
C LEU A 9 -3.83 -10.14 8.28
N ALA A 10 -4.78 -10.14 9.23
CA ALA A 10 -6.20 -10.18 8.90
C ALA A 10 -6.64 -8.91 8.15
N GLY A 11 -6.15 -7.74 8.55
CA GLY A 11 -6.37 -6.46 7.87
C GLY A 11 -5.83 -6.47 6.44
N ILE A 12 -4.56 -6.85 6.26
CA ILE A 12 -3.91 -6.95 4.95
C ILE A 12 -4.73 -7.86 4.02
N ASN A 13 -5.19 -9.02 4.49
CA ASN A 13 -6.00 -9.92 3.67
C ASN A 13 -7.36 -9.34 3.25
N ARG A 14 -7.93 -8.42 4.03
CA ARG A 14 -9.17 -7.71 3.68
C ARG A 14 -8.89 -6.63 2.63
N PHE A 15 -7.90 -5.77 2.87
CA PHE A 15 -7.56 -4.68 1.96
C PHE A 15 -6.97 -5.18 0.65
N LYS A 16 -6.28 -6.31 0.66
CA LYS A 16 -5.82 -7.01 -0.53
C LYS A 16 -6.97 -7.28 -1.50
N ARG A 17 -8.11 -7.78 -1.02
CA ARG A 17 -9.31 -8.00 -1.85
C ARG A 17 -9.86 -6.70 -2.44
N VAL A 18 -9.84 -5.61 -1.68
CA VAL A 18 -10.29 -4.30 -2.17
C VAL A 18 -9.43 -3.85 -3.35
N VAL A 19 -8.10 -3.95 -3.23
CA VAL A 19 -7.19 -3.49 -4.29
C VAL A 19 -7.03 -4.47 -5.44
N THR A 20 -7.42 -5.75 -5.29
CA THR A 20 -7.45 -6.70 -6.41
C THR A 20 -8.77 -6.64 -7.17
N ASP A 21 -9.89 -6.56 -6.47
CA ASP A 21 -11.21 -6.77 -7.08
C ASP A 21 -11.90 -5.43 -7.40
N TYR A 22 -11.52 -4.35 -6.73
CA TYR A 22 -12.21 -3.04 -6.78
C TYR A 22 -11.25 -1.86 -7.01
N GLN A 23 -10.27 -2.04 -7.90
CA GLN A 23 -9.20 -1.07 -8.17
C GLN A 23 -9.69 0.37 -8.48
N ARG A 24 -10.85 0.55 -9.12
CA ARG A 24 -11.39 1.87 -9.46
C ARG A 24 -12.35 2.47 -8.43
N SER A 25 -12.51 1.83 -7.27
CA SER A 25 -13.41 2.32 -6.23
C SER A 25 -12.86 3.54 -5.49
N GLN A 26 -13.75 4.33 -4.88
CA GLN A 26 -13.34 5.44 -4.00
C GLN A 26 -12.61 4.96 -2.73
N GLN A 27 -12.70 3.66 -2.40
CA GLN A 27 -12.05 3.06 -1.24
C GLN A 27 -10.64 2.55 -1.53
N THR A 28 -10.24 2.43 -2.81
CA THR A 28 -8.90 1.97 -3.19
C THR A 28 -7.78 2.79 -2.53
N PRO A 29 -7.84 4.14 -2.46
CA PRO A 29 -6.80 4.93 -1.83
C PRO A 29 -6.60 4.58 -0.35
N GLU A 30 -7.70 4.43 0.40
CA GLU A 30 -7.66 4.01 1.80
C GLU A 30 -7.09 2.59 1.93
N ALA A 31 -7.54 1.66 1.08
CA ALA A 31 -7.07 0.29 1.13
C ALA A 31 -5.56 0.17 0.88
N LEU A 32 -5.01 0.94 -0.07
CA LEU A 32 -3.57 1.01 -0.31
C LEU A 32 -2.82 1.59 0.90
N TYR A 33 -3.33 2.64 1.54
CA TYR A 33 -2.74 3.18 2.76
C TYR A 33 -2.74 2.14 3.89
N ARG A 34 -3.84 1.41 4.10
CA ARG A 34 -3.94 0.36 5.13
C ARG A 34 -3.02 -0.82 4.85
N LEU A 35 -2.75 -1.13 3.58
CA LEU A 35 -1.73 -2.09 3.21
C LEU A 35 -0.33 -1.58 3.58
N ALA A 36 -0.02 -0.31 3.31
CA ALA A 36 1.26 0.29 3.71
C ALA A 36 1.46 0.24 5.23
N GLU A 37 0.44 0.64 6.01
CA GLU A 37 0.42 0.58 7.48
C GLU A 37 0.63 -0.85 8.00
N GLY A 38 -0.13 -1.82 7.46
CA GLY A 38 0.00 -3.22 7.84
C GLY A 38 1.37 -3.80 7.54
N TYR A 39 1.91 -3.55 6.33
CA TYR A 39 3.23 -4.07 5.95
C TYR A 39 4.37 -3.41 6.75
N MET A 40 4.29 -2.10 7.04
CA MET A 40 5.23 -1.43 7.94
C MET A 40 5.21 -2.06 9.34
N ALA A 41 4.01 -2.28 9.89
CA ALA A 41 3.87 -2.89 11.23
C ALA A 41 4.41 -4.33 11.30
N LEU A 42 4.43 -5.04 10.17
CA LEU A 42 5.00 -6.38 10.05
C LEU A 42 6.50 -6.39 9.65
N GLY A 43 7.09 -5.23 9.37
CA GLY A 43 8.49 -5.11 8.90
C GLY A 43 8.70 -5.50 7.44
N VAL A 44 7.64 -5.62 6.64
CA VAL A 44 7.71 -5.94 5.20
C VAL A 44 7.85 -4.63 4.41
N ILE A 45 9.00 -3.98 4.56
CA ILE A 45 9.21 -2.59 4.10
C ILE A 45 9.02 -2.43 2.59
N SER A 46 9.46 -3.40 1.78
CA SER A 46 9.31 -3.34 0.31
C SER A 46 7.85 -3.29 -0.15
N GLU A 47 6.97 -4.08 0.47
CA GLU A 47 5.54 -4.08 0.16
C GLU A 47 4.86 -2.81 0.69
N ALA A 48 5.30 -2.29 1.83
CA ALA A 48 4.82 -1.01 2.32
C ALA A 48 5.16 0.15 1.38
N GLN A 49 6.42 0.24 0.94
CA GLN A 49 6.84 1.26 -0.02
C GLN A 49 6.13 1.11 -1.36
N THR A 50 5.93 -0.12 -1.83
CA THR A 50 5.19 -0.35 -3.08
C THR A 50 3.74 0.10 -2.96
N ALA A 51 3.05 -0.22 -1.87
CA ALA A 51 1.68 0.24 -1.64
C ALA A 51 1.57 1.76 -1.68
N ALA A 52 2.50 2.47 -1.03
CA ALA A 52 2.55 3.92 -1.01
C ALA A 52 2.92 4.54 -2.37
N ALA A 53 3.84 3.92 -3.11
CA ALA A 53 4.23 4.36 -4.45
C ALA A 53 3.08 4.23 -5.46
N VAL A 54 2.38 3.08 -5.45
CA VAL A 54 1.17 2.84 -6.27
C VAL A 54 0.07 3.84 -5.91
N LEU A 55 -0.11 4.11 -4.61
CA LEU A 55 -1.05 5.11 -4.12
C LEU A 55 -0.70 6.51 -4.62
N GLY A 56 0.57 6.91 -4.57
CA GLY A 56 1.03 8.19 -5.08
C GLY A 56 0.88 8.33 -6.59
N HIS A 57 1.16 7.27 -7.35
CA HIS A 57 1.02 7.26 -8.80
C HIS A 57 -0.45 7.43 -9.22
N ASN A 58 -1.37 6.66 -8.62
CA ASN A 58 -2.77 6.65 -9.04
C ASN A 58 -3.64 7.71 -8.35
N TYR A 59 -3.25 8.16 -7.15
CA TYR A 59 -4.03 9.08 -6.33
C TYR A 59 -3.16 10.16 -5.64
N PRO A 60 -2.34 10.93 -6.40
CA PRO A 60 -1.36 11.87 -5.85
C PRO A 60 -1.96 13.00 -5.00
N GLY A 61 -3.23 13.35 -5.22
CA GLY A 61 -3.93 14.39 -4.46
C GLY A 61 -4.66 13.88 -3.20
N SER A 62 -4.68 12.56 -2.96
CA SER A 62 -5.45 11.98 -1.86
C SER A 62 -4.80 12.27 -0.50
N GLN A 63 -5.62 12.45 0.55
CA GLN A 63 -5.10 12.54 1.92
C GLN A 63 -4.32 11.27 2.30
N TRP A 64 -4.84 10.11 1.87
CA TRP A 64 -4.21 8.81 2.08
C TRP A 64 -2.78 8.72 1.53
N TYR A 65 -2.50 9.35 0.38
CA TYR A 65 -1.14 9.41 -0.15
C TYR A 65 -0.21 10.23 0.76
N LYS A 66 -0.67 11.39 1.26
CA LYS A 66 0.14 12.21 2.17
C LYS A 66 0.50 11.45 3.45
N ASP A 67 -0.47 10.72 3.98
CA ASP A 67 -0.27 9.90 5.17
C ASP A 67 0.67 8.71 4.87
N ALA A 68 0.48 8.03 3.74
CA ALA A 68 1.35 6.92 3.30
C ALA A 68 2.79 7.37 3.06
N TYR A 69 2.97 8.51 2.41
CA TYR A 69 4.27 9.12 2.16
C TYR A 69 4.99 9.37 3.49
N THR A 70 4.30 10.01 4.43
CA THR A 70 4.86 10.29 5.76
C THR A 70 5.19 9.01 6.54
N LEU A 71 4.37 7.97 6.39
CA LEU A 71 4.54 6.68 7.05
C LEU A 71 5.78 5.92 6.56
N VAL A 72 6.04 5.90 5.23
CA VAL A 72 7.09 5.05 4.65
C VAL A 72 8.35 5.81 4.23
N SER A 73 8.32 7.14 4.20
CA SER A 73 9.50 7.96 3.93
C SER A 73 10.50 7.82 5.07
N THR A 74 11.65 7.25 4.74
CA THR A 74 12.84 7.25 5.61
C THR A 74 13.84 8.23 5.01
N ASP A 75 14.39 9.12 5.83
CA ASP A 75 15.40 10.11 5.43
C ASP A 75 14.99 11.02 4.25
N GLY A 76 13.69 11.33 4.15
CA GLY A 76 13.15 12.23 3.12
C GLY A 76 13.05 11.62 1.72
N GLN A 77 13.32 10.31 1.56
CA GLN A 77 13.16 9.64 0.27
C GLN A 77 11.69 9.29 0.00
N ALA A 78 11.29 9.43 -1.26
CA ALA A 78 9.97 9.06 -1.72
C ALA A 78 9.78 7.53 -1.69
N PRO A 79 8.54 7.03 -1.54
CA PRO A 79 8.26 5.60 -1.62
C PRO A 79 8.67 5.02 -2.98
N VAL A 80 9.38 3.89 -2.98
CA VAL A 80 9.82 3.21 -4.20
C VAL A 80 8.99 1.93 -4.40
N ALA A 81 8.39 1.78 -5.59
CA ALA A 81 7.73 0.54 -5.97
C ALA A 81 8.75 -0.54 -6.35
N SER A 82 8.49 -1.78 -5.95
CA SER A 82 9.26 -2.95 -6.39
C SER A 82 8.53 -3.71 -7.49
N ASP A 83 9.21 -4.04 -8.59
CA ASP A 83 8.65 -4.85 -9.68
C ASP A 83 8.29 -6.28 -9.25
N GLN A 84 8.92 -6.78 -8.18
CA GLN A 84 8.66 -8.10 -7.65
C GLN A 84 7.40 -8.15 -6.76
N SER A 85 6.94 -6.99 -6.26
CA SER A 85 5.77 -6.89 -5.40
C SER A 85 4.52 -7.39 -6.11
N TRP A 86 3.67 -8.08 -5.36
CA TRP A 86 2.36 -8.47 -5.86
C TRP A 86 1.46 -7.26 -6.13
N ILE A 87 1.65 -6.14 -5.43
CA ILE A 87 0.88 -4.91 -5.64
C ILE A 87 1.22 -4.32 -7.01
N SER A 88 2.51 -4.22 -7.34
CA SER A 88 2.94 -3.76 -8.68
C SER A 88 2.34 -4.61 -9.79
N LYS A 89 2.33 -5.94 -9.63
CA LYS A 89 1.72 -6.87 -10.61
C LYS A 89 0.21 -6.69 -10.78
N VAL A 90 -0.48 -6.34 -9.70
CA VAL A 90 -1.93 -6.09 -9.72
C VAL A 90 -2.21 -4.80 -10.51
N PHE A 91 -1.44 -3.74 -10.27
CA PHE A 91 -1.68 -2.43 -10.89
C PHE A 91 -1.06 -2.28 -12.29
N SER A 92 -0.01 -3.01 -12.63
CA SER A 92 0.62 -2.98 -13.97
C SER A 92 -0.33 -3.38 -15.11
N THR A 93 -1.39 -4.13 -14.79
CA THR A 93 -2.41 -4.53 -15.77
C THR A 93 -3.36 -3.40 -16.15
N LEU A 94 -3.48 -2.37 -15.32
CA LEU A 94 -4.38 -1.24 -15.53
C LEU A 94 -3.65 0.08 -15.78
N ASN A 95 -2.52 0.30 -15.10
CA ASN A 95 -1.71 1.49 -15.19
C ASN A 95 -0.24 1.11 -14.86
N PRO A 96 0.64 0.98 -15.87
CA PRO A 96 2.05 0.70 -15.62
C PRO A 96 2.68 1.83 -14.80
N LEU A 97 3.43 1.44 -13.75
CA LEU A 97 4.08 2.33 -12.80
C LEU A 97 5.23 3.13 -13.40
#